data_AF-A0A8D8Z0I1-F1
#
_entry.id   AF-A0A8D8Z0I1-F1
#
_cell.length_a   1.000
_cell.length_b   1.000
_cell.length_c   1.000
_cell.angle_alpha   90.00
_cell.angle_beta   90.00
_cell.angle_gamma   90.00
#
_symmetry.space_group_name_H-M   'P 1'
#
loop_
_entity.id
_entity.type
_entity.pdbx_description
1 polymer ?
#
loop_
_entity_poly.entity_id
_entity_poly.type
_entity_poly.pdbx_seq_one_letter_code
_entity_poly.pdbx_strand_id
1 'polypeptide(L)'
;LVWSSDGTQVAGACANGSHILGTIIQRKLEWQNYEVVQSGRKSLLVRDVLSDSKEKIELPERTILLSLNHAYLVLTLPAHCYVYSTNNFNTPCIVELRDTSTAMILQAEKYFLLVEKSSVSVYSYDGRLITSPRWTNMLCDHITRNTITMSSDYVLIRDQIDEKLIHIFEISSSSASNVTVPLSHSHDIIQLALNQSGSSNDRHVAFIDTNRDLYLAQIPIRGSKRQCHKLGIMVQSICWNSNINILAAMQDAAMCVWFYPAVVFADQGLLRKTVLIKDIAEFGRTPSILSFIKNHITIRRFDGSILNYPISPYIALLHGHATAQNWTDALALCRTLNDEILWACLAGLATSARDLATSEEAYAAIEQVDKVMYINYIKSIPVKAAQSAEMYLLGGNMSEAESILLQHGLIFKSAF
;
A
#
# COMPACT_ATOMS: atom_id res chain seq x y z
N LEU A 1 31.55 -19.97 8.84
CA LEU A 1 30.15 -19.84 9.29
C LEU A 1 29.25 -20.23 8.13
N VAL A 2 28.14 -20.91 8.39
CA VAL A 2 27.13 -21.28 7.40
C VAL A 2 25.74 -21.05 7.99
N TRP A 3 24.84 -20.44 7.21
CA TRP A 3 23.45 -20.22 7.61
C TRP A 3 22.55 -21.36 7.13
N SER A 4 21.49 -21.66 7.87
CA SER A 4 20.40 -22.49 7.38
C SER A 4 19.73 -21.82 6.16
N SER A 5 19.16 -22.62 5.26
CA SER A 5 18.48 -22.11 4.06
C SER A 5 17.33 -21.14 4.37
N ASP A 6 16.71 -21.29 5.54
CA ASP A 6 15.65 -20.42 6.04
C ASP A 6 16.13 -19.22 6.87
N GLY A 7 17.44 -19.05 7.02
CA GLY A 7 18.05 -17.92 7.73
C GLY A 7 17.81 -17.89 9.24
N THR A 8 17.22 -18.93 9.84
CA THR A 8 16.91 -18.94 11.29
C THR A 8 18.03 -19.47 12.17
N GLN A 9 19.00 -20.20 11.60
CA GLN A 9 20.10 -20.82 12.34
C GLN A 9 21.44 -20.56 11.67
N VAL A 10 22.51 -20.50 12.46
CA VAL A 10 23.88 -20.34 11.99
C VAL A 10 24.79 -21.36 12.66
N ALA A 11 25.67 -21.99 11.89
CA ALA A 11 26.69 -22.90 12.39
C ALA A 11 28.09 -22.33 12.14
N GLY A 12 28.98 -22.44 13.13
CA GLY A 12 30.37 -22.02 13.05
C GLY A 12 31.32 -23.11 13.53
N ALA A 13 32.36 -23.40 12.77
CA ALA A 13 33.48 -24.22 13.22
C ALA A 13 34.60 -23.31 13.74
N CYS A 14 35.17 -23.67 14.90
CA CYS A 14 36.26 -22.93 15.52
C CYS A 14 37.59 -23.66 15.31
N ALA A 15 38.70 -22.92 15.36
CA ALA A 15 40.06 -23.48 15.16
C ALA A 15 40.45 -24.54 16.20
N ASN A 16 39.79 -24.56 17.37
CA ASN A 16 39.98 -25.57 18.41
C ASN A 16 39.17 -26.87 18.18
N GLY A 17 38.49 -27.02 17.04
CA GLY A 17 37.65 -28.19 16.73
C GLY A 17 36.22 -28.15 17.30
N SER A 18 35.86 -27.13 18.08
CA SER A 18 34.49 -26.95 18.57
C SER A 18 33.56 -26.41 17.47
N HIS A 19 32.27 -26.72 17.59
CA HIS A 19 31.21 -26.16 16.75
C HIS A 19 30.24 -25.33 17.58
N ILE A 20 29.83 -24.18 17.04
CA ILE A 20 28.86 -23.26 17.63
C ILE A 20 27.60 -23.31 16.77
N LEU A 21 26.45 -23.48 17.42
CA LEU A 21 25.13 -23.39 16.79
C LEU A 21 24.36 -22.22 17.41
N GLY A 22 24.01 -21.25 16.59
CA GLY A 22 23.16 -20.12 16.94
C GLY A 22 21.77 -20.29 16.34
N THR A 23 20.74 -19.83 17.05
CA THR A 23 19.37 -19.72 16.52
C THR A 23 18.86 -18.31 16.79
N ILE A 24 18.23 -17.70 15.79
CA ILE A 24 17.60 -16.40 15.95
C ILE A 24 16.37 -16.54 16.85
N ILE A 25 16.39 -15.82 17.96
CA ILE A 25 15.29 -15.66 18.91
C ILE A 25 15.13 -14.16 19.20
N GLN A 26 14.17 -13.79 20.05
CA GLN A 26 13.88 -12.39 20.40
C GLN A 26 13.44 -11.53 19.20
N ARG A 27 12.92 -12.17 18.14
CA ARG A 27 12.18 -11.46 17.10
C ARG A 27 10.91 -10.88 17.72
N LYS A 28 10.73 -9.58 17.57
CA LYS A 28 9.60 -8.83 18.12
C LYS A 28 8.75 -8.28 16.99
N LEU A 29 7.44 -8.49 17.10
CA LEU A 29 6.42 -7.96 16.20
C LEU A 29 5.43 -7.13 17.02
N GLU A 30 4.95 -6.04 16.44
CA GLU A 30 3.97 -5.16 17.06
C GLU A 30 2.84 -4.89 16.06
N TRP A 31 1.60 -4.97 16.54
CA TRP A 31 0.44 -4.55 15.78
C TRP A 31 -0.61 -3.98 16.73
N GLN A 32 -0.87 -2.68 16.60
CA GLN A 32 -1.72 -1.93 17.53
C GLN A 32 -1.28 -2.13 18.99
N ASN A 33 -2.14 -2.72 19.82
CA ASN A 33 -1.89 -3.02 21.23
C ASN A 33 -1.19 -4.37 21.47
N TYR A 34 -1.03 -5.21 20.44
CA TYR A 34 -0.40 -6.51 20.59
C TYR A 34 1.10 -6.47 20.31
N GLU A 35 1.86 -7.11 21.20
CA GLU A 35 3.29 -7.35 21.08
C GLU A 35 3.52 -8.87 21.09
N VAL A 36 4.22 -9.40 20.09
CA VAL A 36 4.59 -10.82 20.00
C VAL A 36 6.10 -10.95 19.97
N VAL A 37 6.65 -11.68 20.93
CA VAL A 37 8.09 -11.93 21.05
C VAL A 37 8.37 -13.42 20.95
N GLN A 38 9.28 -13.79 20.05
CA GLN A 38 9.81 -15.14 19.98
C GLN A 38 10.75 -15.41 21.16
N SER A 39 10.20 -15.89 22.27
CA SER A 39 10.93 -16.21 23.49
C SER A 39 11.92 -17.37 23.32
N GLY A 40 11.65 -18.28 22.39
CA GLY A 40 12.51 -19.44 22.12
C GLY A 40 12.29 -20.05 20.73
N ARG A 41 12.97 -21.17 20.44
CA ARG A 41 12.85 -21.84 19.13
C ARG A 41 11.42 -22.29 18.82
N LYS A 42 10.67 -22.70 19.84
CA LYS A 42 9.31 -23.26 19.76
C LYS A 42 8.30 -22.55 20.67
N SER A 43 8.61 -21.33 21.08
CA SER A 43 7.77 -20.60 22.04
C SER A 43 7.66 -19.13 21.66
N LEU A 44 6.43 -18.63 21.71
CA LEU A 44 6.11 -17.21 21.56
C LEU A 44 5.47 -16.70 22.84
N LEU A 45 5.74 -15.44 23.15
CA LEU A 45 5.04 -14.70 24.19
C LEU A 45 4.22 -13.61 23.49
N VAL A 46 2.91 -13.67 23.66
CA VAL A 46 1.99 -12.63 23.22
C VAL A 46 1.63 -11.77 24.42
N ARG A 47 1.67 -10.46 24.25
CA ARG A 47 1.25 -9.48 25.24
C ARG A 47 0.25 -8.53 24.62
N ASP A 48 -0.89 -8.36 25.26
CA ASP A 48 -1.79 -7.23 24.98
C ASP A 48 -1.46 -6.11 25.98
N VAL A 49 -0.97 -5.00 25.46
CA VAL A 49 -0.52 -3.85 26.26
C VAL A 49 -1.67 -3.14 26.95
N LEU A 50 -2.91 -3.21 26.42
CA LEU A 50 -4.06 -2.54 27.02
C LEU A 50 -4.59 -3.27 28.24
N SER A 51 -4.63 -4.60 28.19
CA SER A 51 -5.08 -5.45 29.32
C SER A 51 -3.93 -5.92 30.22
N ASP A 52 -2.68 -5.70 29.80
CA ASP A 52 -1.45 -6.31 30.34
C ASP A 52 -1.51 -7.85 30.42
N SER A 53 -2.39 -8.47 29.64
CA SER A 53 -2.48 -9.93 29.55
C SER A 53 -1.27 -10.48 28.79
N LYS A 54 -0.83 -11.66 29.24
CA LYS A 54 0.31 -12.38 28.65
C LYS A 54 -0.09 -13.82 28.39
N GLU A 55 0.06 -14.24 27.14
CA GLU A 55 -0.23 -15.59 26.71
C GLU A 55 1.03 -16.22 26.10
N LYS A 56 1.31 -17.47 26.48
CA LYS A 56 2.44 -18.21 25.96
C LYS A 56 1.93 -19.23 24.95
N ILE A 57 2.44 -19.16 23.72
CA ILE A 57 2.14 -20.12 22.67
C ILE A 57 3.31 -21.09 22.57
N GLU A 58 3.04 -22.37 22.78
CA GLU A 58 4.01 -23.45 22.59
C GLU A 58 3.74 -24.15 21.25
N LEU A 59 4.79 -24.33 20.46
CA LEU A 59 4.72 -24.86 19.10
C LEU A 59 5.38 -26.25 19.05
N PRO A 60 4.90 -27.16 18.18
CA PRO A 60 5.48 -28.50 18.07
C PRO A 60 6.89 -28.45 17.48
N GLU A 61 7.15 -27.50 16.59
CA GLU A 61 8.42 -27.33 15.90
C GLU A 61 8.92 -25.88 15.91
N ARG A 62 10.07 -25.68 15.26
CA ARG A 62 10.71 -24.37 15.21
C ARG A 62 9.93 -23.39 14.34
N THR A 63 9.86 -22.15 14.78
CA THR A 63 9.28 -21.07 13.99
C THR A 63 10.24 -20.60 12.90
N ILE A 64 9.79 -20.62 11.65
CA ILE A 64 10.53 -20.12 10.50
C ILE A 64 10.23 -18.64 10.28
N LEU A 65 9.00 -18.29 9.90
CA LEU A 65 8.54 -16.91 9.73
C LEU A 65 7.44 -16.57 10.72
N LEU A 66 7.33 -15.27 11.00
CA LEU A 66 6.30 -14.66 11.83
C LEU A 66 5.80 -13.40 11.13
N SER A 67 4.50 -13.17 11.16
CA SER A 67 3.85 -11.95 10.72
C SER A 67 2.65 -11.68 11.61
N LEU A 68 2.50 -10.43 12.05
CA LEU A 68 1.39 -9.98 12.88
C LEU A 68 0.78 -8.75 12.22
N ASN A 69 -0.42 -8.89 11.67
CA ASN A 69 -1.14 -7.78 11.06
C ASN A 69 -2.63 -8.13 10.94
N HIS A 70 -3.48 -7.12 10.73
CA HIS A 70 -4.92 -7.28 10.48
C HIS A 70 -5.64 -8.19 11.49
N ALA A 71 -5.30 -8.14 12.78
CA ALA A 71 -5.86 -8.99 13.85
C ALA A 71 -5.52 -10.48 13.76
N TYR A 72 -4.48 -10.84 12.99
CA TYR A 72 -4.00 -12.22 12.88
C TYR A 72 -2.49 -12.32 13.04
N LEU A 73 -2.07 -13.31 13.83
CA LEU A 73 -0.70 -13.79 13.91
C LEU A 73 -0.56 -15.00 12.97
N VAL A 74 0.17 -14.82 11.88
CA VAL A 74 0.49 -15.88 10.91
C VAL A 74 1.94 -16.29 11.10
N LEU A 75 2.18 -17.59 11.25
CA LEU A 75 3.53 -18.12 11.42
C LEU A 75 3.72 -19.41 10.63
N THR A 76 4.94 -19.65 10.17
CA THR A 76 5.28 -20.90 9.48
C THR A 76 6.26 -21.73 10.29
N LEU A 77 5.99 -23.03 10.30
CA LEU A 77 6.85 -24.12 10.73
C LEU A 77 7.36 -24.84 9.46
N PRO A 78 8.30 -25.79 9.57
CA PRO A 78 8.78 -26.56 8.42
C PRO A 78 7.70 -27.22 7.58
N ALA A 79 6.58 -27.69 8.14
CA ALA A 79 5.53 -28.37 7.36
C ALA A 79 4.14 -27.71 7.46
N HIS A 80 3.99 -26.70 8.31
CA HIS A 80 2.68 -26.17 8.67
C HIS A 80 2.69 -24.65 8.79
N CYS A 81 1.64 -24.00 8.34
CA CYS A 81 1.33 -22.61 8.65
C CYS A 81 0.26 -22.57 9.73
N TYR A 82 0.49 -21.81 10.78
CA TYR A 82 -0.46 -21.58 11.86
C TYR A 82 -1.00 -20.15 11.76
N VAL A 83 -2.32 -20.02 11.86
CA VAL A 83 -3.02 -18.75 11.84
C VAL A 83 -3.80 -18.59 13.13
N TYR A 84 -3.40 -17.66 13.97
CA TYR A 84 -4.09 -17.31 15.21
C TYR A 84 -4.84 -16.00 15.02
N SER A 85 -6.08 -15.94 15.51
CA SER A 85 -6.78 -14.66 15.67
C SER A 85 -6.34 -14.01 16.98
N THR A 86 -6.17 -12.68 16.99
CA THR A 86 -5.89 -11.95 18.23
C THR A 86 -7.01 -12.05 19.26
N ASN A 87 -8.21 -12.47 18.84
CA ASN A 87 -9.34 -12.74 19.74
C ASN A 87 -9.21 -14.08 20.47
N ASN A 88 -8.42 -15.03 19.95
CA ASN A 88 -8.24 -16.35 20.54
C ASN A 88 -6.96 -17.02 20.05
N PHE A 89 -5.93 -17.09 20.91
CA PHE A 89 -4.67 -17.78 20.60
C PHE A 89 -4.67 -19.27 20.94
N ASN A 90 -5.74 -19.83 21.51
CA ASN A 90 -5.77 -21.24 21.92
C ASN A 90 -6.06 -22.20 20.76
N THR A 91 -6.81 -21.75 19.75
CA THR A 91 -7.27 -22.60 18.63
C THR A 91 -6.82 -22.00 17.30
N PRO A 92 -5.59 -22.27 16.85
CA PRO A 92 -5.13 -21.84 15.54
C PRO A 92 -5.83 -22.61 14.42
N CYS A 93 -6.00 -21.94 13.27
CA CYS A 93 -6.14 -22.66 12.01
C CYS A 93 -4.77 -23.16 11.56
N ILE A 94 -4.70 -24.41 11.10
CA ILE A 94 -3.47 -25.07 10.65
C ILE A 94 -3.62 -25.43 9.18
N VAL A 95 -2.68 -24.95 8.36
CA VAL A 95 -2.59 -25.25 6.93
C VAL A 95 -1.32 -26.05 6.68
N GLU A 96 -1.43 -27.19 6.01
CA GLU A 96 -0.27 -27.96 5.57
C GLU A 96 0.42 -27.25 4.40
N LEU A 97 1.74 -27.08 4.52
CA LEU A 97 2.55 -26.44 3.50
C LEU A 97 2.96 -27.47 2.43
N ARG A 98 3.01 -27.02 1.18
CA ARG A 98 3.43 -27.89 0.07
C ARG A 98 4.95 -27.99 0.01
N ASP A 99 5.62 -26.90 0.35
CA ASP A 99 7.06 -26.81 0.42
C ASP A 99 7.49 -26.49 1.85
N THR A 100 8.61 -27.08 2.27
CA THR A 100 9.16 -26.83 3.61
C THR A 100 9.89 -25.50 3.75
N SER A 101 10.05 -24.80 2.62
CA SER A 101 10.77 -23.53 2.54
C SER A 101 9.84 -22.37 2.17
N THR A 102 9.22 -21.77 3.19
CA THR A 102 8.54 -20.47 3.03
C THR A 102 9.54 -19.33 3.12
N ALA A 103 9.61 -18.48 2.08
CA ALA A 103 10.49 -17.33 2.01
C ALA A 103 9.87 -16.07 2.64
N MET A 104 8.53 -15.90 2.55
CA MET A 104 7.86 -14.69 3.01
C MET A 104 6.37 -14.90 3.32
N ILE A 105 5.88 -14.11 4.29
CA ILE A 105 4.46 -13.90 4.58
C ILE A 105 4.13 -12.43 4.29
N LEU A 106 3.04 -12.19 3.56
CA LEU A 106 2.40 -10.89 3.42
C LEU A 106 0.95 -10.99 3.91
N GLN A 107 0.42 -9.93 4.52
CA GLN A 107 -0.94 -9.89 5.04
C GLN A 107 -1.68 -8.68 4.49
N ALA A 108 -2.95 -8.89 4.15
CA ALA A 108 -3.95 -7.86 3.88
C ALA A 108 -5.16 -8.10 4.80
N GLU A 109 -6.17 -7.24 4.72
CA GLU A 109 -7.34 -7.31 5.61
C GLU A 109 -8.13 -8.61 5.49
N LYS A 110 -8.35 -9.11 4.25
CA LYS A 110 -9.15 -10.32 4.01
C LYS A 110 -8.32 -11.61 3.91
N TYR A 111 -7.06 -11.49 3.48
CA TYR A 111 -6.24 -12.62 3.05
C TYR A 111 -4.78 -12.45 3.51
N PHE A 112 -4.06 -13.57 3.54
CA PHE A 112 -2.61 -13.58 3.64
C PHE A 112 -2.00 -14.36 2.47
N LEU A 113 -0.75 -14.05 2.15
CA LEU A 113 -0.02 -14.64 1.04
C LEU A 113 1.26 -15.27 1.56
N LEU A 114 1.51 -16.49 1.10
CA LEU A 114 2.74 -17.24 1.33
C LEU A 114 3.53 -17.30 0.02
N VAL A 115 4.81 -16.94 0.10
CA VAL A 115 5.78 -17.20 -0.97
C VAL A 115 6.62 -18.39 -0.53
N GLU A 116 6.43 -19.51 -1.21
CA GLU A 116 7.24 -20.72 -1.11
C GLU A 116 8.24 -20.75 -2.28
N LYS A 117 9.21 -21.65 -2.21
CA LYS A 117 10.24 -21.82 -3.24
C LYS A 117 9.68 -22.11 -4.64
N SER A 118 8.57 -22.83 -4.72
CA SER A 118 7.94 -23.24 -5.98
C SER A 118 6.56 -22.64 -6.26
N SER A 119 5.98 -21.92 -5.30
CA SER A 119 4.60 -21.41 -5.38
C SER A 119 4.40 -20.09 -4.66
N VAL A 120 3.48 -19.28 -5.20
CA VAL A 120 2.85 -18.18 -4.47
C VAL A 120 1.40 -18.55 -4.24
N SER A 121 0.94 -18.48 -2.99
CA SER A 121 -0.38 -18.96 -2.59
C SER A 121 -1.06 -17.94 -1.68
N VAL A 122 -2.31 -17.61 -2.00
CA VAL A 122 -3.16 -16.68 -1.24
C VAL A 122 -4.19 -17.49 -0.48
N TYR A 123 -4.26 -17.26 0.83
CA TYR A 123 -5.15 -17.95 1.76
C TYR A 123 -6.04 -16.96 2.48
N SER A 124 -7.26 -17.39 2.83
CA SER A 124 -8.05 -16.72 3.86
C SER A 124 -7.57 -17.12 5.26
N TYR A 125 -7.87 -16.30 6.26
CA TYR A 125 -7.43 -16.54 7.64
C TYR A 125 -8.07 -17.77 8.31
N ASP A 126 -9.11 -18.36 7.71
CA ASP A 126 -9.65 -19.67 8.09
C ASP A 126 -8.92 -20.85 7.39
N GLY A 127 -7.84 -20.58 6.66
CA GLY A 127 -6.93 -21.59 6.09
C GLY A 127 -7.31 -22.11 4.70
N ARG A 128 -8.34 -21.53 4.05
CA ARG A 128 -8.72 -21.94 2.70
C ARG A 128 -7.79 -21.30 1.66
N LEU A 129 -7.30 -22.11 0.73
CA LEU A 129 -6.57 -21.60 -0.44
C LEU A 129 -7.56 -20.91 -1.38
N ILE A 130 -7.33 -19.62 -1.64
CA ILE A 130 -8.18 -18.80 -2.51
C ILE A 130 -7.67 -18.83 -3.94
N THR A 131 -6.38 -18.53 -4.13
CA THR A 131 -5.75 -18.52 -5.46
C THR A 131 -4.24 -18.74 -5.35
N SER A 132 -3.62 -19.17 -6.45
CA SER A 132 -2.17 -19.35 -6.56
C SER A 132 -1.66 -18.66 -7.83
N PRO A 133 -1.25 -17.38 -7.72
CA PRO A 133 -0.73 -16.62 -8.85
C PRO A 133 0.42 -17.35 -9.57
N ARG A 134 0.28 -17.54 -10.89
CA ARG A 134 1.30 -18.22 -11.70
C ARG A 134 1.26 -17.79 -13.16
N TRP A 135 2.43 -17.70 -13.78
CA TRP A 135 2.63 -17.55 -15.22
C TRP A 135 3.83 -18.39 -15.69
N THR A 136 4.01 -18.48 -17.01
CA THR A 136 5.10 -19.23 -17.63
C THR A 136 6.45 -18.67 -17.20
N ASN A 137 7.38 -19.53 -16.79
CA ASN A 137 8.74 -19.17 -16.35
C ASN A 137 8.82 -18.30 -15.08
N MET A 138 7.78 -18.25 -14.26
CA MET A 138 7.83 -17.59 -12.94
C MET A 138 8.91 -18.23 -12.03
N LEU A 139 9.79 -17.40 -11.47
CA LEU A 139 10.87 -17.82 -10.58
C LEU A 139 10.56 -17.39 -9.14
N CYS A 140 9.76 -18.18 -8.42
CA CYS A 140 9.28 -17.83 -7.08
C CYS A 140 10.41 -17.57 -6.08
N ASP A 141 11.52 -18.30 -6.18
CA ASP A 141 12.73 -18.12 -5.35
C ASP A 141 13.39 -16.74 -5.46
N HIS A 142 13.14 -15.99 -6.54
CA HIS A 142 13.71 -14.65 -6.76
C HIS A 142 12.76 -13.53 -6.30
N ILE A 143 11.56 -13.86 -5.80
CA ILE A 143 10.61 -12.87 -5.31
C ILE A 143 11.08 -12.33 -3.97
N THR A 144 11.24 -11.01 -3.88
CA THR A 144 11.63 -10.29 -2.66
C THR A 144 10.47 -9.47 -2.12
N ARG A 145 10.58 -8.98 -0.86
CA ARG A 145 9.59 -8.08 -0.26
C ARG A 145 9.32 -6.81 -1.07
N ASN A 146 10.25 -6.39 -1.92
CA ASN A 146 10.10 -5.20 -2.74
C ASN A 146 9.44 -5.51 -4.10
N THR A 147 9.41 -6.76 -4.55
CA THR A 147 8.94 -7.14 -5.89
C THR A 147 7.55 -7.79 -5.88
N ILE A 148 6.92 -7.91 -4.71
CA ILE A 148 5.55 -8.38 -4.55
C ILE A 148 4.80 -7.51 -3.55
N THR A 149 3.53 -7.22 -3.84
CA THR A 149 2.64 -6.49 -2.93
C THR A 149 1.21 -7.04 -3.06
N MET A 150 0.41 -6.90 -2.01
CA MET A 150 -0.96 -7.40 -1.97
C MET A 150 -1.89 -6.39 -1.28
N SER A 151 -3.16 -6.40 -1.67
CA SER A 151 -4.29 -5.86 -0.92
C SER A 151 -5.39 -6.91 -0.81
N SER A 152 -6.56 -6.53 -0.31
CA SER A 152 -7.71 -7.42 -0.22
C SER A 152 -8.26 -7.91 -1.56
N ASP A 153 -7.89 -7.29 -2.69
CA ASP A 153 -8.47 -7.60 -4.00
C ASP A 153 -7.43 -7.93 -5.08
N TYR A 154 -6.17 -7.54 -4.91
CA TYR A 154 -5.12 -7.78 -5.91
C TYR A 154 -3.80 -8.24 -5.31
N VAL A 155 -3.08 -9.09 -6.05
CA VAL A 155 -1.66 -9.40 -5.86
C VAL A 155 -0.90 -8.90 -7.07
N LEU A 156 0.15 -8.13 -6.84
CA LEU A 156 1.05 -7.66 -7.89
C LEU A 156 2.42 -8.26 -7.70
N ILE A 157 2.99 -8.78 -8.78
CA ILE A 157 4.32 -9.38 -8.77
C ILE A 157 5.10 -8.83 -9.96
N ARG A 158 6.23 -8.20 -9.69
CA ARG A 158 7.19 -7.79 -10.72
C ARG A 158 7.81 -9.05 -11.33
N ASP A 159 7.90 -9.15 -12.65
CA ASP A 159 8.45 -10.33 -13.33
C ASP A 159 9.96 -10.49 -13.08
N GLN A 160 10.42 -11.73 -12.85
CA GLN A 160 11.80 -12.02 -12.47
C GLN A 160 12.77 -12.05 -13.65
N ILE A 161 12.27 -12.19 -14.87
CA ILE A 161 13.05 -12.24 -16.10
C ILE A 161 12.96 -10.89 -16.81
N ASP A 162 11.74 -10.39 -17.03
CA ASP A 162 11.51 -9.05 -17.60
C ASP A 162 11.18 -8.06 -16.48
N GLU A 163 12.19 -7.43 -15.91
CA GLU A 163 12.03 -6.63 -14.70
C GLU A 163 11.15 -5.37 -14.88
N LYS A 164 10.72 -5.08 -16.12
CA LYS A 164 9.86 -3.96 -16.50
C LYS A 164 8.38 -4.30 -16.44
N LEU A 165 8.02 -5.58 -16.28
CA LEU A 165 6.65 -6.05 -16.24
C LEU A 165 6.17 -6.27 -14.81
N ILE A 166 4.94 -5.84 -14.53
CA ILE A 166 4.22 -6.15 -13.30
C ILE A 166 3.00 -6.98 -13.68
N HIS A 167 2.97 -8.23 -13.23
CA HIS A 167 1.81 -9.10 -13.33
C HIS A 167 0.80 -8.72 -12.25
N ILE A 168 -0.47 -8.60 -12.65
CA ILE A 168 -1.57 -8.16 -11.79
C ILE A 168 -2.59 -9.30 -11.71
N PHE A 169 -2.79 -9.83 -10.51
CA PHE A 169 -3.71 -10.92 -10.22
C PHE A 169 -4.87 -10.44 -9.37
N GLU A 170 -6.09 -10.66 -9.82
CA GLU A 170 -7.28 -10.42 -9.01
C GLU A 170 -7.51 -11.57 -8.01
N ILE A 171 -7.83 -11.25 -6.77
CA ILE A 171 -8.16 -12.23 -5.73
C ILE A 171 -9.67 -12.50 -5.81
N SER A 172 -10.05 -13.49 -6.62
CA SER A 172 -11.43 -13.96 -6.75
C SER A 172 -11.55 -15.43 -6.33
N SER A 173 -12.68 -15.78 -5.70
CA SER A 173 -12.97 -17.16 -5.26
C SER A 173 -13.50 -18.06 -6.40
N SER A 174 -13.77 -17.51 -7.58
CA SER A 174 -14.43 -18.18 -8.70
C SER A 174 -13.54 -18.25 -9.96
N SER A 175 -12.66 -19.24 -9.98
CA SER A 175 -12.03 -19.92 -11.14
C SER A 175 -11.23 -19.17 -12.23
N ALA A 176 -10.03 -19.76 -12.46
CA ALA A 176 -9.37 -20.18 -13.71
C ALA A 176 -8.55 -19.21 -14.59
N SER A 177 -8.70 -17.89 -14.53
CA SER A 177 -7.68 -16.99 -15.12
C SER A 177 -7.74 -15.60 -14.50
N ASN A 178 -7.21 -15.47 -13.28
CA ASN A 178 -7.14 -14.19 -12.57
C ASN A 178 -6.05 -13.25 -13.13
N VAL A 179 -5.53 -13.54 -14.33
CA VAL A 179 -4.44 -12.80 -14.96
C VAL A 179 -5.04 -11.63 -15.73
N THR A 180 -4.86 -10.43 -15.20
CA THR A 180 -5.14 -9.22 -15.95
C THR A 180 -3.93 -8.85 -16.80
N VAL A 181 -4.13 -7.97 -17.79
CA VAL A 181 -3.04 -7.54 -18.68
C VAL A 181 -1.91 -6.93 -17.84
N PRO A 182 -0.66 -7.42 -17.95
CA PRO A 182 0.45 -6.93 -17.13
C PRO A 182 0.77 -5.47 -17.44
N LEU A 183 1.16 -4.73 -16.40
CA LEU A 183 1.64 -3.35 -16.53
C LEU A 183 3.10 -3.36 -16.98
N SER A 184 3.41 -2.67 -18.07
CA SER A 184 4.77 -2.53 -18.59
C SER A 184 5.30 -1.14 -18.31
N HIS A 185 6.54 -1.05 -17.84
CA HIS A 185 7.29 0.19 -17.68
C HIS A 185 8.45 0.26 -18.69
N SER A 186 9.07 1.43 -18.80
CA SER A 186 10.24 1.65 -19.66
C SER A 186 11.55 1.15 -19.04
N HIS A 187 11.65 1.24 -17.71
CA HIS A 187 12.82 0.89 -16.92
C HIS A 187 12.50 -0.25 -15.96
N ASP A 188 13.55 -0.93 -15.48
CA ASP A 188 13.41 -2.06 -14.57
C ASP A 188 12.88 -1.58 -13.22
N ILE A 189 12.01 -2.39 -12.60
CA ILE A 189 11.26 -2.00 -11.40
C ILE A 189 11.88 -2.65 -10.17
N ILE A 190 12.25 -1.81 -9.20
CA ILE A 190 13.00 -2.23 -8.00
C ILE A 190 12.12 -2.35 -6.75
N GLN A 191 11.00 -1.62 -6.68
CA GLN A 191 10.08 -1.66 -5.55
C GLN A 191 8.62 -1.46 -5.98
N LEU A 192 7.70 -2.25 -5.42
CA LEU A 192 6.25 -2.16 -5.56
C LEU A 192 5.59 -1.89 -4.21
N ALA A 193 4.52 -1.10 -4.21
CA ALA A 193 3.65 -0.93 -3.05
C ALA A 193 2.21 -0.63 -3.50
N LEU A 194 1.24 -1.42 -3.03
CA LEU A 194 -0.17 -1.25 -3.32
C LEU A 194 -0.88 -0.55 -2.14
N ASN A 195 -1.79 0.38 -2.41
CA ASN A 195 -2.61 0.98 -1.37
C ASN A 195 -3.57 -0.05 -0.75
N GLN A 196 -3.93 0.17 0.51
CA GLN A 196 -4.68 -0.80 1.32
C GLN A 196 -6.16 -0.44 1.52
N SER A 197 -6.56 0.81 1.24
CA SER A 197 -7.88 1.34 1.58
C SER A 197 -8.75 1.63 0.35
N GLY A 198 -10.07 1.56 0.51
CA GLY A 198 -11.07 1.79 -0.54
C GLY A 198 -11.51 0.53 -1.26
N SER A 199 -12.27 0.69 -2.35
CA SER A 199 -12.77 -0.41 -3.18
C SER A 199 -11.72 -0.95 -4.16
N SER A 200 -12.04 -2.04 -4.87
CA SER A 200 -11.17 -2.59 -5.92
C SER A 200 -10.89 -1.60 -7.05
N ASN A 201 -11.75 -0.61 -7.28
CA ASN A 201 -11.58 0.42 -8.30
C ASN A 201 -10.69 1.59 -7.87
N ASP A 202 -10.45 1.72 -6.57
CA ASP A 202 -9.63 2.79 -5.98
C ASP A 202 -8.17 2.34 -5.78
N ARG A 203 -7.79 1.22 -6.40
CA ARG A 203 -6.48 0.60 -6.22
C ARG A 203 -5.44 1.34 -7.03
N HIS A 204 -4.35 1.67 -6.37
CA HIS A 204 -3.22 2.36 -6.95
C HIS A 204 -1.93 1.65 -6.54
N VAL A 205 -1.10 1.37 -7.52
CA VAL A 205 0.26 0.87 -7.30
C VAL A 205 1.24 2.02 -7.42
N ALA A 206 2.04 2.18 -6.37
CA ALA A 206 3.23 3.01 -6.38
C ALA A 206 4.43 2.09 -6.65
N PHE A 207 5.33 2.49 -7.54
CA PHE A 207 6.54 1.72 -7.82
C PHE A 207 7.74 2.61 -8.09
N ILE A 208 8.92 2.10 -7.77
CA ILE A 208 10.21 2.77 -8.03
C ILE A 208 10.93 1.99 -9.12
N ASP A 209 11.50 2.70 -10.09
CA ASP A 209 12.36 2.10 -11.12
C ASP A 209 13.86 2.22 -10.80
N THR A 210 14.70 1.69 -11.68
CA THR A 210 16.16 1.75 -11.55
C THR A 210 16.74 3.17 -11.62
N ASN A 211 16.02 4.13 -12.18
CA ASN A 211 16.40 5.55 -12.14
C ASN A 211 16.05 6.23 -10.81
N ARG A 212 15.49 5.47 -9.84
CA ARG A 212 14.98 6.00 -8.57
C ARG A 212 13.81 6.96 -8.77
N ASP A 213 13.09 6.83 -9.87
CA ASP A 213 11.88 7.59 -10.12
C ASP A 213 10.67 6.86 -9.55
N LEU A 214 9.82 7.59 -8.82
CA LEU A 214 8.58 7.06 -8.26
C LEU A 214 7.42 7.32 -9.21
N TYR A 215 6.69 6.27 -9.53
CA TYR A 215 5.50 6.31 -10.37
C TYR A 215 4.26 5.84 -9.62
N LEU A 216 3.10 6.33 -10.06
CA LEU A 216 1.78 5.89 -9.62
C LEU A 216 0.96 5.44 -10.83
N ALA A 217 0.33 4.29 -10.72
CA ALA A 217 -0.60 3.75 -11.73
C ALA A 217 -1.89 3.26 -11.06
N GLN A 218 -3.02 3.38 -11.78
CA GLN A 218 -4.32 2.91 -11.32
C GLN A 218 -4.55 1.44 -11.71
N ILE A 219 -5.24 0.71 -10.82
CA ILE A 219 -5.64 -0.70 -10.98
C ILE A 219 -7.14 -0.83 -10.69
N PRO A 220 -7.91 -1.61 -11.47
CA PRO A 220 -7.52 -2.31 -12.69
C PRO A 220 -7.24 -1.35 -13.85
N ILE A 221 -6.39 -1.77 -14.79
CA ILE A 221 -6.08 -0.99 -15.99
C ILE A 221 -7.32 -0.96 -16.88
N ARG A 222 -7.99 0.19 -16.99
CA ARG A 222 -9.15 0.40 -17.87
C ARG A 222 -8.72 1.15 -19.14
N GLY A 223 -9.04 0.59 -20.31
CA GLY A 223 -8.78 1.21 -21.61
C GLY A 223 -7.35 1.07 -22.15
N SER A 224 -7.10 1.68 -23.31
CA SER A 224 -5.86 1.51 -24.08
C SER A 224 -4.70 2.38 -23.60
N LYS A 225 -4.97 3.44 -22.84
CA LYS A 225 -3.95 4.36 -22.32
C LYS A 225 -3.65 4.02 -20.85
N ARG A 226 -2.52 3.33 -20.63
CA ARG A 226 -1.93 3.12 -19.31
C ARG A 226 -1.48 4.47 -18.77
N GLN A 227 -2.21 5.04 -17.82
CA GLN A 227 -1.79 6.28 -17.16
C GLN A 227 -0.86 5.94 -16.00
N CYS A 228 0.44 5.98 -16.26
CA CYS A 228 1.48 5.97 -15.23
C CYS A 228 2.00 7.40 -15.08
N HIS A 229 1.90 7.98 -13.88
CA HIS A 229 2.38 9.32 -13.62
C HIS A 229 3.59 9.30 -12.69
N LYS A 230 4.61 10.09 -13.01
CA LYS A 230 5.79 10.27 -12.16
C LYS A 230 5.45 11.22 -11.00
N LEU A 231 5.64 10.77 -9.77
CA LEU A 231 5.39 11.54 -8.54
C LEU A 231 6.66 12.20 -7.98
N GLY A 232 7.81 11.54 -8.11
CA GLY A 232 9.05 11.97 -7.48
C GLY A 232 10.29 11.39 -8.13
N ILE A 233 11.45 11.93 -7.74
CA ILE A 233 12.78 11.53 -8.21
C ILE A 233 13.67 11.16 -7.03
N MET A 234 14.75 10.43 -7.28
CA MET A 234 15.74 10.07 -6.26
C MET A 234 15.10 9.40 -5.02
N VAL A 235 14.08 8.58 -5.25
CA VAL A 235 13.32 7.90 -4.19
C VAL A 235 14.02 6.61 -3.77
N GLN A 236 14.34 6.51 -2.48
CA GLN A 236 15.02 5.37 -1.89
C GLN A 236 14.05 4.31 -1.36
N SER A 237 12.92 4.73 -0.80
CA SER A 237 11.90 3.82 -0.24
C SER A 237 10.53 4.47 -0.25
N ILE A 238 9.47 3.66 -0.37
CA ILE A 238 8.07 4.09 -0.29
C ILE A 238 7.27 3.25 0.69
N CYS A 239 6.20 3.83 1.26
CA CYS A 239 5.25 3.12 2.11
C CYS A 239 3.86 3.78 2.04
N TRP A 240 2.83 2.98 1.75
CA TRP A 240 1.44 3.41 1.88
C TRP A 240 1.03 3.39 3.34
N ASN A 241 0.13 4.31 3.70
CA ASN A 241 -0.56 4.24 4.98
C ASN A 241 -1.47 3.01 5.07
N SER A 242 -1.58 2.45 6.26
CA SER A 242 -2.37 1.24 6.52
C SER A 242 -3.89 1.41 6.40
N ASN A 243 -4.43 2.63 6.54
CA ASN A 243 -5.87 2.86 6.68
C ASN A 243 -6.45 3.84 5.65
N ILE A 244 -5.64 4.77 5.14
CA ILE A 244 -6.06 5.80 4.19
C ILE A 244 -5.12 5.85 2.99
N ASN A 245 -5.58 6.38 1.87
CA ASN A 245 -4.84 6.38 0.60
C ASN A 245 -3.81 7.52 0.51
N ILE A 246 -2.86 7.54 1.45
CA ILE A 246 -1.74 8.48 1.48
C ILE A 246 -0.41 7.74 1.39
N LEU A 247 0.56 8.35 0.73
CA LEU A 247 1.84 7.72 0.37
C LEU A 247 3.00 8.52 0.96
N ALA A 248 3.88 7.84 1.69
CA ALA A 248 5.15 8.39 2.13
C ALA A 248 6.29 7.86 1.24
N ALA A 249 7.24 8.73 0.92
CA ALA A 249 8.48 8.37 0.26
C ALA A 249 9.67 9.06 0.93
N MET A 250 10.79 8.34 0.93
CA MET A 250 12.08 8.91 1.28
C MET A 250 12.85 9.23 0.01
N GLN A 251 13.14 10.51 -0.20
CA GLN A 251 13.99 11.01 -1.28
C GLN A 251 15.38 11.35 -0.73
N ASP A 252 16.36 11.53 -1.62
CA ASP A 252 17.74 11.90 -1.24
C ASP A 252 17.82 13.17 -0.39
N ALA A 253 16.97 14.17 -0.66
CA ALA A 253 16.99 15.47 0.01
C ALA A 253 15.85 15.69 1.01
N ALA A 254 14.79 14.88 0.98
CA ALA A 254 13.61 15.10 1.80
C ALA A 254 12.78 13.83 2.01
N MET A 255 12.02 13.81 3.11
CA MET A 255 10.86 12.94 3.24
C MET A 255 9.63 13.65 2.65
N CYS A 256 8.94 12.99 1.73
CA CYS A 256 7.74 13.50 1.09
C CYS A 256 6.53 12.64 1.48
N VAL A 257 5.43 13.28 1.85
CA VAL A 257 4.16 12.60 2.16
C VAL A 257 3.05 13.22 1.32
N TRP A 258 2.58 12.49 0.33
CA TRP A 258 1.42 12.89 -0.49
C TRP A 258 0.15 12.46 0.23
N PHE A 259 -0.64 13.45 0.66
CA PHE A 259 -1.90 13.23 1.36
C PHE A 259 -3.08 12.93 0.43
N TYR A 260 -2.91 13.16 -0.88
CA TYR A 260 -3.87 12.67 -1.88
C TYR A 260 -3.14 12.37 -3.20
N PRO A 261 -2.40 11.25 -3.31
CA PRO A 261 -1.57 10.93 -4.49
C PRO A 261 -2.38 10.76 -5.77
N ALA A 262 -3.61 10.23 -5.66
CA ALA A 262 -4.50 9.99 -6.80
C ALA A 262 -4.91 11.28 -7.53
N VAL A 263 -4.73 12.45 -6.91
CA VAL A 263 -4.98 13.73 -7.58
C VAL A 263 -4.15 13.89 -8.86
N VAL A 264 -3.02 13.20 -9.00
CA VAL A 264 -2.15 13.30 -10.18
C VAL A 264 -2.85 12.95 -11.51
N PHE A 265 -3.87 12.09 -11.45
CA PHE A 265 -4.67 11.71 -12.63
C PHE A 265 -5.66 12.80 -13.06
N ALA A 266 -6.03 13.69 -12.12
CA ALA A 266 -6.93 14.80 -12.36
C ALA A 266 -6.17 16.12 -12.58
N ASP A 267 -5.22 16.42 -11.71
CA ASP A 267 -4.51 17.70 -11.64
C ASP A 267 -3.10 17.54 -11.04
N GLN A 268 -2.09 17.63 -11.90
CA GLN A 268 -0.68 17.59 -11.50
C GLN A 268 -0.22 18.86 -10.76
N GLY A 269 -0.90 19.99 -10.98
CA GLY A 269 -0.63 21.23 -10.25
C GLY A 269 -1.06 21.11 -8.80
N LEU A 270 -2.27 20.56 -8.58
CA LEU A 270 -2.81 20.33 -7.24
C LEU A 270 -1.98 19.33 -6.44
N LEU A 271 -1.37 18.32 -7.08
CA LEU A 271 -0.44 17.37 -6.44
C LEU A 271 0.68 18.08 -5.66
N ARG A 272 1.19 19.20 -6.18
CA ARG A 272 2.28 19.96 -5.53
C ARG A 272 1.83 20.67 -4.26
N LYS A 273 0.52 20.87 -4.08
CA LYS A 273 -0.08 21.47 -2.87
C LYS A 273 -0.57 20.42 -1.86
N THR A 274 -0.69 19.15 -2.25
CA THR A 274 -1.14 18.05 -1.37
C THR A 274 0.01 17.24 -0.77
N VAL A 275 1.24 17.77 -0.82
CA VAL A 275 2.46 17.10 -0.34
C VAL A 275 3.08 17.84 0.84
N LEU A 276 3.38 17.10 1.89
CA LEU A 276 4.27 17.54 2.96
C LEU A 276 5.70 17.20 2.60
N ILE A 277 6.60 18.18 2.65
CA ILE A 277 8.03 18.00 2.41
C ILE A 277 8.79 18.33 3.70
N LYS A 278 9.66 17.41 4.14
CA LYS A 278 10.50 17.56 5.34
C LYS A 278 11.95 17.26 5.02
N ASP A 279 12.86 18.08 5.52
CA ASP A 279 14.29 17.95 5.25
C ASP A 279 14.83 16.61 5.75
N ILE A 280 15.64 15.95 4.92
CA ILE A 280 16.29 14.68 5.25
C ILE A 280 17.19 14.78 6.49
N ALA A 281 17.71 15.98 6.80
CA ALA A 281 18.60 16.21 7.93
C ALA A 281 18.02 15.77 9.29
N GLU A 282 16.68 15.80 9.44
CA GLU A 282 15.98 15.33 10.64
C GLU A 282 16.10 13.80 10.84
N PHE A 283 16.34 13.07 9.75
CA PHE A 283 16.32 11.60 9.70
C PHE A 283 17.72 10.99 9.63
N GLY A 284 18.75 11.76 9.35
CA GLY A 284 20.14 11.29 9.30
C GLY A 284 20.53 10.71 7.93
N ARG A 285 21.58 9.89 7.89
CA ARG A 285 22.11 9.34 6.63
C ARG A 285 21.26 8.15 6.17
N THR A 286 20.92 8.14 4.88
CA THR A 286 20.24 7.05 4.14
C THR A 286 19.10 6.40 4.94
N PRO A 287 18.10 7.16 5.40
CA PRO A 287 16.96 6.61 6.11
C PRO A 287 16.06 5.80 5.15
N SER A 288 15.36 4.82 5.69
CA SER A 288 14.37 4.02 4.96
C SER A 288 13.08 3.95 5.74
N ILE A 289 11.95 4.05 5.04
CA ILE A 289 10.63 3.94 5.66
C ILE A 289 10.32 2.46 5.90
N LEU A 290 9.98 2.11 7.15
CA LEU A 290 9.61 0.74 7.54
C LEU A 290 8.10 0.53 7.48
N SER A 291 7.33 1.49 8.01
CA SER A 291 5.87 1.40 8.08
C SER A 291 5.23 2.77 8.17
N PHE A 292 3.97 2.86 7.76
CA PHE A 292 3.13 4.04 7.93
C PHE A 292 1.78 3.61 8.50
N ILE A 293 1.64 3.75 9.82
CA ILE A 293 0.47 3.27 10.55
C ILE A 293 -0.20 4.45 11.24
N LYS A 294 -1.52 4.59 11.05
CA LYS A 294 -2.31 5.73 11.57
C LYS A 294 -1.67 7.06 11.14
N ASN A 295 -1.15 7.84 12.09
CA ASN A 295 -0.51 9.11 11.87
C ASN A 295 1.00 9.08 12.17
N HIS A 296 1.64 7.91 12.17
CA HIS A 296 3.07 7.77 12.44
C HIS A 296 3.79 7.04 11.32
N ILE A 297 4.92 7.61 10.89
CA ILE A 297 5.85 6.99 9.95
C ILE A 297 7.04 6.47 10.74
N THR A 298 7.29 5.18 10.69
CA THR A 298 8.45 4.56 11.32
C THR A 298 9.60 4.51 10.33
N ILE A 299 10.73 5.08 10.70
CA ILE A 299 11.90 5.27 9.84
C ILE A 299 13.11 4.59 10.48
N ARG A 300 13.82 3.79 9.69
CA ARG A 300 15.10 3.20 10.08
C ARG A 300 16.25 4.06 9.55
N ARG A 301 17.11 4.51 10.46
CA ARG A 301 18.35 5.22 10.13
C ARG A 301 19.45 4.24 9.75
N PHE A 302 20.53 4.75 9.16
CA PHE A 302 21.71 3.96 8.79
C PHE A 302 22.36 3.22 9.98
N ASP A 303 22.35 3.82 11.17
CA ASP A 303 22.89 3.23 12.40
C ASP A 303 21.99 2.11 12.98
N GLY A 304 20.86 1.80 12.33
CA GLY A 304 19.90 0.81 12.76
C GLY A 304 18.87 1.33 13.76
N SER A 305 18.99 2.58 14.22
CA SER A 305 18.00 3.19 15.12
C SER A 305 16.66 3.40 14.41
N ILE A 306 15.59 3.34 15.20
CA ILE A 306 14.21 3.48 14.74
C ILE A 306 13.66 4.81 15.26
N LEU A 307 13.19 5.65 14.35
CA LEU A 307 12.53 6.93 14.63
C LEU A 307 11.04 6.81 14.27
N ASN A 308 10.17 7.42 15.08
CA ASN A 308 8.77 7.60 14.73
C ASN A 308 8.49 9.08 14.46
N TYR A 309 8.10 9.39 13.23
CA TYR A 309 7.74 10.74 12.82
C TYR A 309 6.21 10.91 12.79
N PRO A 310 5.63 11.87 13.53
CA PRO A 310 4.19 12.11 13.54
C PRO A 310 3.74 12.94 12.34
N ILE A 311 2.56 12.61 11.83
CA ILE A 311 1.81 13.33 10.79
C ILE A 311 0.55 13.92 11.42
N SER A 312 0.05 15.02 10.84
CA SER A 312 -1.19 15.65 11.26
C SER A 312 -2.36 14.64 11.23
N PRO A 313 -3.09 14.44 12.34
CA PRO A 313 -4.23 13.52 12.37
C PRO A 313 -5.43 14.04 11.59
N TYR A 314 -5.48 15.34 11.29
CA TYR A 314 -6.60 15.98 10.58
C TYR A 314 -6.74 15.52 9.14
N ILE A 315 -5.65 15.07 8.50
CA ILE A 315 -5.70 14.46 7.17
C ILE A 315 -6.59 13.21 7.20
N ALA A 316 -6.43 12.34 8.21
CA ALA A 316 -7.22 11.13 8.33
C ALA A 316 -8.70 11.43 8.59
N LEU A 317 -8.99 12.45 9.42
CA LEU A 317 -10.35 12.92 9.65
C LEU A 317 -10.99 13.46 8.35
N LEU A 318 -10.25 14.26 7.57
CA LEU A 318 -10.71 14.80 6.29
C LEU A 318 -11.08 13.69 5.29
N HIS A 319 -10.20 12.69 5.13
CA HIS A 319 -10.48 11.51 4.30
C HIS A 319 -11.70 10.73 4.80
N GLY A 320 -11.88 10.63 6.13
CA GLY A 320 -13.06 10.02 6.74
C GLY A 320 -14.35 10.76 6.40
N HIS A 321 -14.37 12.10 6.52
CA HIS A 321 -15.51 12.93 6.14
C HIS A 321 -15.83 12.83 4.65
N ALA A 322 -14.81 12.86 3.79
CA ALA A 322 -14.99 12.71 2.34
C ALA A 322 -15.56 11.33 1.98
N THR A 323 -15.10 10.26 2.63
CA THR A 323 -15.64 8.89 2.44
C THR A 323 -17.10 8.80 2.90
N ALA A 324 -17.47 9.48 3.98
CA ALA A 324 -18.84 9.56 4.47
C ALA A 324 -19.73 10.55 3.69
N GLN A 325 -19.16 11.33 2.76
CA GLN A 325 -19.82 12.44 2.06
C GLN A 325 -20.32 13.57 2.99
N ASN A 326 -19.72 13.72 4.16
CA ASN A 326 -20.03 14.78 5.13
C ASN A 326 -19.22 16.05 4.83
N TRP A 327 -19.54 16.73 3.75
CA TRP A 327 -18.77 17.90 3.26
C TRP A 327 -18.85 19.13 4.16
N THR A 328 -19.95 19.30 4.90
CA THR A 328 -20.13 20.41 5.85
C THR A 328 -19.09 20.37 6.97
N ASP A 329 -18.83 19.18 7.51
CA ASP A 329 -17.86 18.97 8.59
C ASP A 329 -16.44 19.08 8.05
N ALA A 330 -16.20 18.58 6.83
CA ALA A 330 -14.92 18.75 6.13
C ALA A 330 -14.57 20.23 5.91
N LEU A 331 -15.53 21.04 5.46
CA LEU A 331 -15.36 22.49 5.31
C LEU A 331 -15.14 23.17 6.66
N ALA A 332 -15.91 22.82 7.69
CA ALA A 332 -15.72 23.36 9.02
C ALA A 332 -14.32 23.06 9.57
N LEU A 333 -13.81 21.85 9.35
CA LEU A 333 -12.45 21.45 9.72
C LEU A 333 -11.40 22.31 9.00
N CYS A 334 -11.50 22.45 7.68
CA CYS A 334 -10.56 23.25 6.88
C CYS A 334 -10.60 24.74 7.25
N ARG A 335 -11.79 25.32 7.48
CA ARG A 335 -11.94 26.71 7.95
C ARG A 335 -11.32 26.93 9.33
N THR A 336 -11.46 25.97 10.23
CA THR A 336 -10.95 26.07 11.61
C THR A 336 -9.43 25.99 11.66
N LEU A 337 -8.83 25.09 10.88
CA LEU A 337 -7.38 24.86 10.87
C LEU A 337 -6.64 25.83 9.96
N ASN A 338 -7.29 26.30 8.90
CA ASN A 338 -6.75 27.21 7.89
C ASN A 338 -5.38 26.77 7.34
N ASP A 339 -5.23 25.47 7.08
CA ASP A 339 -4.03 24.86 6.49
C ASP A 339 -4.23 24.68 4.99
N GLU A 340 -3.31 25.22 4.19
CA GLU A 340 -3.33 25.16 2.73
C GLU A 340 -3.37 23.72 2.21
N ILE A 341 -2.62 22.81 2.84
CA ILE A 341 -2.54 21.41 2.40
C ILE A 341 -3.88 20.70 2.60
N LEU A 342 -4.56 20.97 3.72
CA LEU A 342 -5.90 20.43 4.00
C LEU A 342 -6.91 20.95 2.97
N TRP A 343 -6.88 22.24 2.66
CA TRP A 343 -7.73 22.82 1.62
C TRP A 343 -7.45 22.21 0.24
N ALA A 344 -6.18 22.00 -0.12
CA ALA A 344 -5.81 21.36 -1.38
C ALA A 344 -6.31 19.91 -1.45
N CYS A 345 -6.20 19.15 -0.36
CA CYS A 345 -6.76 17.80 -0.27
C CYS A 345 -8.29 17.81 -0.40
N LEU A 346 -8.98 18.75 0.28
CA LEU A 346 -10.43 18.88 0.18
C LEU A 346 -10.87 19.21 -1.25
N ALA A 347 -10.17 20.13 -1.93
CA ALA A 347 -10.44 20.48 -3.33
C ALA A 347 -10.36 19.25 -4.24
N GLY A 348 -9.29 18.44 -4.10
CA GLY A 348 -9.12 17.21 -4.87
C GLY A 348 -10.19 16.16 -4.56
N LEU A 349 -10.45 15.90 -3.27
CA LEU A 349 -11.44 14.91 -2.83
C LEU A 349 -12.86 15.30 -3.26
N ALA A 350 -13.27 16.54 -3.06
CA ALA A 350 -14.60 17.04 -3.46
C ALA A 350 -14.77 17.00 -5.00
N THR A 351 -13.71 17.33 -5.75
CA THR A 351 -13.71 17.23 -7.21
C THR A 351 -13.92 15.78 -7.67
N SER A 352 -13.20 14.83 -7.06
CA SER A 352 -13.36 13.40 -7.37
C SER A 352 -14.74 12.87 -7.00
N ALA A 353 -15.31 13.37 -5.90
CA ALA A 353 -16.64 12.99 -5.42
C ALA A 353 -17.78 13.75 -6.12
N ARG A 354 -17.45 14.65 -7.06
CA ARG A 354 -18.40 15.42 -7.85
C ARG A 354 -19.23 16.42 -7.02
N ASP A 355 -18.66 16.99 -5.97
CA ASP A 355 -19.27 18.09 -5.22
C ASP A 355 -18.66 19.45 -5.61
N LEU A 356 -19.38 20.19 -6.47
CA LEU A 356 -18.92 21.48 -6.99
C LEU A 356 -18.99 22.62 -5.98
N ALA A 357 -19.85 22.54 -4.96
CA ALA A 357 -19.98 23.61 -3.98
C ALA A 357 -18.74 23.65 -3.07
N THR A 358 -18.40 22.49 -2.50
CA THR A 358 -17.21 22.33 -1.66
C THR A 358 -15.92 22.51 -2.46
N SER A 359 -15.88 21.99 -3.70
CA SER A 359 -14.72 22.15 -4.58
C SER A 359 -14.46 23.63 -4.91
N GLU A 360 -15.49 24.42 -5.21
CA GLU A 360 -15.34 25.86 -5.48
C GLU A 360 -14.74 26.60 -4.29
N GLU A 361 -15.29 26.38 -3.09
CA GLU A 361 -14.80 27.04 -1.88
C GLU A 361 -13.35 26.61 -1.57
N ALA A 362 -13.03 25.33 -1.72
CA ALA A 362 -11.70 24.83 -1.47
C ALA A 362 -10.66 25.36 -2.47
N TYR A 363 -10.99 25.42 -3.77
CA TYR A 363 -10.13 26.03 -4.78
C TYR A 363 -9.96 27.54 -4.58
N ALA A 364 -11.00 28.23 -4.12
CA ALA A 364 -10.90 29.64 -3.75
C ALA A 364 -9.93 29.85 -2.57
N ALA A 365 -10.00 28.98 -1.55
CA ALA A 365 -9.12 29.03 -0.38
C ALA A 365 -7.63 28.80 -0.70
N ILE A 366 -7.31 28.02 -1.75
CA ILE A 366 -5.93 27.80 -2.22
C ILE A 366 -5.52 28.72 -3.39
N GLU A 367 -6.32 29.76 -3.65
CA GLU A 367 -6.09 30.80 -4.67
C GLU A 367 -5.99 30.26 -6.12
N GLN A 368 -6.71 29.19 -6.44
CA GLN A 368 -6.78 28.62 -7.79
C GLN A 368 -7.95 29.23 -8.58
N VAL A 369 -7.81 30.51 -8.96
CA VAL A 369 -8.87 31.30 -9.62
C VAL A 369 -9.37 30.64 -10.90
N ASP A 370 -8.47 30.09 -11.72
CA ASP A 370 -8.83 29.44 -12.99
C ASP A 370 -9.80 28.26 -12.79
N LYS A 371 -9.59 27.48 -11.72
CA LYS A 371 -10.46 26.36 -11.37
C LYS A 371 -11.81 26.82 -10.87
N VAL A 372 -11.85 27.89 -10.06
CA VAL A 372 -13.10 28.51 -9.59
C VAL A 372 -13.93 29.03 -10.77
N MET A 373 -13.30 29.73 -11.71
CA MET A 373 -13.96 30.22 -12.93
C MET A 373 -14.51 29.08 -13.78
N TYR A 374 -13.75 28.00 -13.94
CA TYR A 374 -14.20 26.83 -14.68
C TYR A 374 -15.35 26.09 -13.98
N ILE A 375 -15.34 25.98 -12.65
CA ILE A 375 -16.48 25.43 -11.88
C ILE A 375 -17.73 26.29 -12.08
N ASN A 376 -17.59 27.62 -12.07
CA ASN A 376 -18.71 28.52 -12.34
C ASN A 376 -19.23 28.40 -13.77
N TYR A 377 -18.34 28.20 -14.74
CA TYR A 377 -18.74 27.84 -16.10
C TYR A 377 -19.56 26.52 -16.12
N ILE A 378 -19.10 25.45 -15.45
CA ILE A 378 -19.83 24.18 -15.35
C ILE A 378 -21.23 24.38 -14.74
N LYS A 379 -21.36 25.20 -13.70
CA LYS A 379 -22.64 25.54 -13.07
C LYS A 379 -23.58 26.31 -14.01
N SER A 380 -23.04 27.09 -14.93
CA SER A 380 -23.83 27.87 -15.91
C SER A 380 -24.37 27.05 -17.09
N ILE A 381 -23.88 25.82 -17.30
CA ILE A 381 -24.29 24.97 -18.43
C ILE A 381 -25.73 24.46 -18.21
N PRO A 382 -26.68 24.77 -19.11
CA PRO A 382 -28.07 24.35 -18.94
C PRO A 382 -28.31 22.88 -19.29
N VAL A 383 -27.45 22.29 -20.13
CA VAL A 383 -27.56 20.90 -20.59
C VAL A 383 -26.89 19.98 -19.58
N LYS A 384 -27.69 19.18 -18.86
CA LYS A 384 -27.20 18.24 -17.83
C LYS A 384 -26.12 17.27 -18.33
N ALA A 385 -26.25 16.77 -19.56
CA ALA A 385 -25.26 15.86 -20.15
C ALA A 385 -23.92 16.54 -20.46
N ALA A 386 -23.95 17.82 -20.87
CA ALA A 386 -22.72 18.59 -21.08
C ALA A 386 -22.11 19.00 -19.74
N GLN A 387 -22.94 19.35 -18.75
CA GLN A 387 -22.49 19.63 -17.39
C GLN A 387 -21.81 18.43 -16.74
N SER A 388 -22.38 17.23 -16.88
CA SER A 388 -21.76 16.00 -16.36
C SER A 388 -20.45 15.68 -17.09
N ALA A 389 -20.39 15.83 -18.42
CA ALA A 389 -19.16 15.60 -19.18
C ALA A 389 -18.03 16.55 -18.75
N GLU A 390 -18.30 17.84 -18.60
CA GLU A 390 -17.30 18.83 -18.15
C GLU A 390 -16.86 18.58 -16.70
N MET A 391 -17.76 18.06 -15.85
CA MET A 391 -17.41 17.62 -14.51
C MET A 391 -16.44 16.42 -14.52
N TYR A 392 -16.65 15.45 -15.43
CA TYR A 392 -15.70 14.35 -15.63
C TYR A 392 -14.35 14.86 -16.15
N LEU A 393 -14.36 15.90 -16.99
CA LEU A 393 -13.14 16.53 -17.49
C LEU A 393 -12.37 17.24 -16.37
N LEU A 394 -13.08 17.94 -15.46
CA LEU A 394 -12.47 18.53 -14.26
C LEU A 394 -11.79 17.49 -13.37
N GLY A 395 -12.36 16.28 -13.29
CA GLY A 395 -11.80 15.14 -12.58
C GLY A 395 -10.72 14.35 -13.33
N GLY A 396 -10.31 14.78 -14.54
CA GLY A 396 -9.31 14.11 -15.37
C GLY A 396 -9.80 12.89 -16.17
N ASN A 397 -11.08 12.54 -16.08
CA ASN A 397 -11.66 11.37 -16.74
C ASN A 397 -12.12 11.69 -18.17
N MET A 398 -11.16 11.92 -19.06
CA MET A 398 -11.43 12.29 -20.46
C MET A 398 -12.27 11.25 -21.22
N SER A 399 -12.00 9.96 -21.01
CA SER A 399 -12.72 8.89 -21.72
C SER A 399 -14.19 8.79 -21.34
N GLU A 400 -14.52 9.03 -20.06
CA GLU A 400 -15.92 9.03 -19.60
C GLU A 400 -16.64 10.30 -20.07
N ALA A 401 -15.96 11.44 -20.05
CA ALA A 401 -16.48 12.70 -20.61
C ALA A 401 -16.83 12.55 -22.10
N GLU A 402 -15.91 11.98 -22.90
CA GLU A 402 -16.13 11.72 -24.33
C GLU A 402 -17.31 10.76 -24.55
N SER A 403 -17.37 9.65 -23.81
CA SER A 403 -18.46 8.67 -23.90
C SER A 403 -19.84 9.31 -23.64
N ILE A 404 -19.95 10.15 -22.62
CA ILE A 404 -21.20 10.86 -22.29
C ILE A 404 -21.61 11.80 -23.43
N LEU A 405 -20.66 12.55 -24.00
CA LEU A 405 -20.94 13.48 -25.10
C LEU A 405 -21.37 12.74 -26.36
N LEU A 406 -20.71 11.62 -26.68
CA LEU A 406 -21.04 10.77 -27.82
C LEU A 406 -22.42 10.14 -27.68
N GLN A 407 -22.77 9.62 -26.49
CA GLN A 407 -24.10 9.04 -26.22
C GLN A 407 -25.24 10.04 -26.39
N HIS A 408 -24.99 11.33 -26.15
CA HIS A 408 -25.99 12.39 -26.26
C HIS A 408 -25.92 13.17 -27.59
N GLY A 409 -25.15 12.69 -28.57
CA GLY A 409 -25.06 13.28 -29.91
C GLY A 409 -24.32 14.63 -29.98
N LEU A 410 -23.55 14.99 -28.96
CA LEU A 410 -22.79 16.24 -28.87
C LEU A 410 -21.39 16.08 -29.51
N ILE A 411 -21.36 15.66 -30.77
CA ILE A 411 -20.15 15.24 -31.50
C ILE A 411 -19.12 16.38 -31.63
N PHE A 412 -19.56 17.63 -31.78
CA PHE A 412 -18.65 18.78 -31.89
C PHE A 412 -17.88 19.07 -30.60
N LYS A 413 -18.36 18.60 -29.44
CA LYS A 413 -17.68 18.78 -28.15
C LYS A 413 -16.90 17.55 -27.69
N SER A 414 -17.02 16.41 -28.38
CA SER A 414 -16.41 15.15 -27.95
C SER A 414 -14.97 14.95 -28.44
N ALA A 415 -14.48 15.78 -29.37
CA ALA A 415 -13.08 15.74 -29.82
C ALA A 415 -12.21 16.61 -28.89
N PHE A 416 -11.54 15.98 -27.91
CA PHE A 416 -10.58 16.61 -26.99
C PHE A 416 -9.14 16.37 -27.39
#